data_AF-A0AAD9TZP4-F1
#
_entry.id   AF-A0AAD9TZP4-F1
#
_cell.length_a   1.000
_cell.length_b   1.000
_cell.length_c   1.000
_cell.angle_alpha   90.00
_cell.angle_beta   90.00
_cell.angle_gamma   90.00
#
_symmetry.space_group_name_H-M   'P 1'
#
loop_
_entity.id
_entity.type
_entity.pdbx_description
1 polymer ?
#
loop_
_entity_poly.entity_id
_entity_poly.type
_entity_poly.pdbx_seq_one_letter_code
_entity_poly.pdbx_strand_id
1 'polypeptide(L)'
;MAKYVTSKVEQNITSISCPASNCRGNLDPDYCRKILPENVFDRWGIALCETVIVGAQKFYCPFKDCSALLINDAEEEEAIRESECPYCHRLFCAHCRVSLALGDRLRRLSEVE
;
A
#
# COMPACT_ATOMS: atom_id res chain seq x y z
N MET A 1 -21.23 -18.37 7.67
CA MET A 1 -20.10 -17.58 7.11
C MET A 1 -20.40 -16.10 7.06
N ALA A 2 -21.41 -15.64 6.29
CA ALA A 2 -21.70 -14.21 6.12
C ALA A 2 -21.83 -13.40 7.43
N LYS A 3 -22.61 -13.89 8.40
CA LYS A 3 -22.77 -13.24 9.72
C LYS A 3 -21.46 -13.12 10.50
N TYR A 4 -20.60 -14.14 10.43
CA TYR A 4 -19.31 -14.14 11.09
C TYR A 4 -18.39 -13.06 10.50
N VAL A 5 -18.26 -13.05 9.18
CA VAL A 5 -17.47 -12.03 8.46
C VAL A 5 -18.02 -10.64 8.74
N THR A 6 -19.34 -10.45 8.65
CA THR A 6 -19.98 -9.15 8.95
C THR A 6 -19.60 -8.64 10.34
N SER A 7 -19.72 -9.48 11.36
CA SER A 7 -19.36 -9.12 12.74
C SER A 7 -17.87 -8.76 12.89
N LYS A 8 -16.98 -9.45 12.16
CA LYS A 8 -15.55 -9.13 12.16
C LYS A 8 -15.24 -7.81 11.46
N VAL A 9 -15.88 -7.54 10.32
CA VAL A 9 -15.76 -6.27 9.60
C VAL A 9 -16.34 -5.11 10.43
N GLU A 10 -17.38 -5.33 11.23
CA GLU A 10 -17.90 -4.33 12.20
C GLU A 10 -16.94 -4.04 13.35
N GLN A 11 -16.07 -5.00 13.69
CA GLN A 11 -15.00 -4.82 14.69
C GLN A 11 -13.73 -4.22 14.08
N ASN A 12 -13.76 -3.76 12.82
CA ASN A 12 -12.59 -3.31 12.07
C ASN A 12 -11.47 -4.36 11.96
N ILE A 13 -11.82 -5.64 11.99
CA ILE A 13 -10.87 -6.74 11.77
C ILE A 13 -10.83 -7.05 10.28
N THR A 14 -9.71 -6.76 9.63
CA THR A 14 -9.49 -6.97 8.19
C THR A 14 -8.92 -8.34 7.88
N SER A 15 -8.04 -8.85 8.73
CA SER A 15 -7.47 -10.21 8.64
C SER A 15 -8.37 -11.20 9.39
N ILE A 16 -9.31 -11.80 8.66
CA ILE A 16 -10.33 -12.69 9.24
C ILE A 16 -9.87 -14.14 9.12
N SER A 17 -9.61 -14.78 10.26
CA SER A 17 -9.20 -16.19 10.30
C SER A 17 -10.33 -17.14 9.89
N CYS A 18 -9.95 -18.31 9.38
CA CYS A 18 -10.88 -19.39 9.08
C CYS A 18 -11.60 -19.84 10.36
N PRO A 19 -12.95 -19.91 10.36
CA PRO A 19 -13.71 -20.27 11.54
C PRO A 19 -13.65 -21.78 11.89
N ALA A 20 -13.05 -22.62 11.04
CA ALA A 20 -12.91 -24.05 11.29
C ALA A 20 -11.87 -24.33 12.38
N SER A 21 -12.16 -25.26 13.29
CA SER A 21 -11.22 -25.69 14.32
C SER A 21 -9.93 -26.23 13.70
N ASN A 22 -8.79 -25.87 14.28
CA ASN A 22 -7.44 -26.22 13.82
C ASN A 22 -7.04 -25.71 12.41
N CYS A 23 -7.85 -24.85 11.79
CA CYS A 23 -7.42 -24.14 10.59
C CYS A 23 -6.64 -22.88 10.96
N ARG A 24 -5.47 -22.68 10.37
CA ARG A 24 -4.64 -21.47 10.55
C ARG A 24 -4.71 -20.50 9.36
N GLY A 25 -5.53 -20.81 8.36
CA GLY A 25 -5.69 -19.97 7.19
C GLY A 25 -6.56 -18.74 7.48
N ASN A 26 -6.45 -17.75 6.61
CA ASN A 26 -7.35 -16.60 6.58
C ASN A 26 -8.38 -16.77 5.46
N LEU A 27 -9.52 -16.11 5.62
CA LEU A 27 -10.53 -16.03 4.57
C LEU A 27 -10.02 -15.11 3.46
N ASP A 28 -10.09 -15.60 2.24
CA ASP A 28 -9.87 -14.81 1.04
C ASP A 28 -11.16 -14.02 0.71
N PRO A 29 -11.09 -12.68 0.61
CA PRO A 29 -12.22 -11.83 0.28
C PRO A 29 -12.93 -12.22 -1.02
N ASP A 30 -12.19 -12.66 -2.05
CA ASP A 30 -12.77 -12.96 -3.37
C ASP A 30 -13.73 -14.15 -3.31
N TYR A 31 -13.41 -15.17 -2.49
CA TYR A 31 -14.33 -16.28 -2.23
C TYR A 31 -15.57 -15.84 -1.45
N CYS A 32 -15.45 -14.79 -0.63
CA CYS A 32 -16.54 -14.28 0.19
C CYS A 32 -17.48 -13.35 -0.59
N ARG A 33 -17.05 -12.78 -1.73
CA ARG A 33 -17.85 -11.84 -2.54
C ARG A 33 -19.24 -12.37 -2.91
N LYS A 34 -19.36 -13.66 -3.23
CA LYS A 34 -20.64 -14.29 -3.60
C LYS A 34 -21.55 -14.59 -2.41
N ILE A 35 -21.02 -14.51 -1.18
CA ILE A 35 -21.69 -14.92 0.06
C ILE A 35 -22.08 -13.71 0.91
N LEU A 36 -21.36 -12.59 0.75
CA LEU A 36 -21.56 -11.38 1.54
C LEU A 36 -22.55 -10.42 0.86
N PRO A 37 -23.33 -9.67 1.67
CA PRO A 37 -23.97 -8.46 1.18
C PRO A 37 -22.93 -7.48 0.61
N GLU A 38 -23.29 -6.80 -0.48
CA GLU A 38 -22.39 -5.87 -1.20
C GLU A 38 -21.79 -4.81 -0.27
N ASN A 39 -22.62 -4.18 0.55
CA ASN A 39 -22.16 -3.16 1.51
C ASN A 39 -21.14 -3.69 2.54
N VAL A 40 -21.21 -4.98 2.90
CA VAL A 40 -20.24 -5.58 3.84
C VAL A 40 -18.94 -5.89 3.11
N PHE A 41 -19.03 -6.41 1.88
CA PHE A 41 -17.87 -6.70 1.04
C PHE A 41 -17.08 -5.41 0.73
N ASP A 42 -17.77 -4.36 0.29
CA ASP A 42 -17.14 -3.06 -0.02
C ASP A 42 -16.44 -2.47 1.19
N ARG A 43 -17.11 -2.50 2.35
CA ARG A 43 -16.54 -1.98 3.59
C ARG A 43 -15.32 -2.77 4.05
N TRP A 44 -15.32 -4.09 3.84
CA TRP A 44 -14.16 -4.93 4.11
C TRP A 44 -13.00 -4.61 3.15
N GLY A 45 -13.29 -4.41 1.87
CA GLY A 45 -12.31 -4.01 0.86
C GLY A 45 -11.67 -2.65 1.17
N ILE A 46 -12.47 -1.64 1.54
CA ILE A 46 -11.96 -0.33 1.97
C ILE A 46 -11.02 -0.49 3.17
N ALA A 47 -11.45 -1.22 4.20
CA ALA A 47 -10.63 -1.42 5.39
C ALA A 47 -9.31 -2.15 5.07
N LEU A 48 -9.32 -3.13 4.15
CA LEU A 48 -8.10 -3.79 3.66
C LEU A 48 -7.16 -2.78 2.97
N CYS A 49 -7.66 -1.95 2.06
CA CYS A 49 -6.86 -0.90 1.41
C CYS A 49 -6.27 0.08 2.43
N GLU A 50 -7.05 0.51 3.43
CA GLU A 50 -6.59 1.40 4.49
C GLU A 50 -5.45 0.78 5.31
N THR A 51 -5.50 -0.53 5.60
CA THR A 51 -4.40 -1.18 6.35
C THR A 51 -3.06 -1.14 5.61
N VAL A 52 -3.08 -1.24 4.27
CA VAL A 52 -1.87 -1.08 3.45
C VAL A 52 -1.36 0.36 3.53
N ILE A 53 -2.26 1.34 3.40
CA ILE A 53 -1.92 2.77 3.42
C ILE A 53 -1.41 3.25 4.79
N VAL A 54 -1.87 2.65 5.90
CA VAL A 54 -1.41 2.99 7.26
C VAL A 54 0.03 2.54 7.48
N GLY A 55 0.45 1.41 6.90
CA GLY A 55 1.83 0.93 6.96
C GLY A 55 2.78 1.65 6.00
N ALA A 56 2.24 2.28 4.96
CA ALA A 56 3.04 2.89 3.91
C ALA A 56 3.68 4.23 4.32
N GLN A 57 4.87 4.48 3.80
CA GLN A 57 5.58 5.73 4.04
C GLN A 57 5.01 6.85 3.16
N LYS A 58 4.44 7.88 3.80
CA LYS A 58 3.87 9.04 3.10
C LYS A 58 4.91 10.16 2.97
N PHE A 59 4.98 10.78 1.80
CA PHE A 59 5.84 11.94 1.57
C PHE A 59 5.25 12.85 0.49
N TYR A 60 5.71 14.09 0.44
CA TYR A 60 5.30 15.03 -0.60
C TYR A 60 6.27 15.00 -1.77
N CYS A 61 5.73 15.18 -2.98
CA CYS A 61 6.50 15.44 -4.18
C CYS A 61 7.50 16.57 -3.92
N PRO A 62 8.81 16.38 -4.22
CA PRO A 62 9.85 17.35 -3.86
C PRO A 62 9.79 18.65 -4.70
N PHE A 63 9.02 18.66 -5.79
CA PHE A 63 8.81 19.83 -6.60
C PHE A 63 7.76 20.73 -5.96
N LYS A 64 8.18 21.92 -5.48
CA LYS A 64 7.31 22.85 -4.72
C LYS A 64 6.04 23.26 -5.46
N ASP A 65 6.12 23.39 -6.79
CA ASP A 65 5.00 23.72 -7.67
C ASP A 65 4.02 22.55 -7.87
N CYS A 66 4.38 21.34 -7.44
CA CYS A 66 3.51 20.16 -7.45
C CYS A 66 3.05 19.80 -6.03
N SER A 67 3.99 19.52 -5.12
CA SER A 67 3.75 19.17 -3.71
C SER A 67 2.65 18.12 -3.48
N ALA A 68 2.37 17.26 -4.47
CA ALA A 68 1.37 16.21 -4.35
C ALA A 68 1.77 15.19 -3.28
N LEU A 69 0.80 14.67 -2.52
CA LEU A 69 1.04 13.61 -1.54
C LEU A 69 1.22 12.28 -2.27
N LEU A 70 2.34 11.60 -1.99
CA LEU A 70 2.70 10.31 -2.55
C LEU A 70 2.78 9.27 -1.42
N ILE A 71 2.48 8.03 -1.78
CA ILE A 71 2.55 6.87 -0.89
C ILE A 71 3.66 5.96 -1.43
N ASN A 72 4.63 5.64 -0.58
CA ASN A 72 5.65 4.65 -0.88
C ASN A 72 5.24 3.31 -0.26
N ASP A 73 4.76 2.40 -1.12
CA ASP A 73 4.35 1.05 -0.77
C ASP A 73 5.51 0.03 -0.89
N ALA A 74 6.73 0.47 -1.19
CA ALA A 74 7.87 -0.42 -1.32
C ALA A 74 8.25 -1.03 0.04
N GLU A 75 8.25 -2.37 0.11
CA GLU A 75 8.86 -3.11 1.21
C GLU A 75 10.36 -2.76 1.27
N GLU A 76 10.90 -2.62 2.49
CA GLU A 76 12.19 -1.98 2.79
C GLU A 76 13.41 -2.55 2.05
N GLU A 77 13.29 -3.70 1.38
CA GLU A 77 14.41 -4.46 0.80
C GLU A 77 14.79 -4.11 -0.64
N GLU A 78 13.91 -3.48 -1.43
CA GLU A 78 14.26 -2.99 -2.77
C GLU A 78 14.03 -1.49 -2.84
N ALA A 79 15.03 -0.72 -2.41
CA ALA A 79 15.01 0.73 -2.50
C ALA A 79 14.89 1.16 -3.98
N ILE A 80 13.67 1.38 -4.46
CA ILE A 80 13.39 2.04 -5.73
C ILE A 80 14.11 3.40 -5.68
N ARG A 81 15.27 3.50 -6.34
CA ARG A 81 16.10 4.70 -6.25
C ARG A 81 15.53 5.84 -7.07
N GLU A 82 14.81 5.56 -8.15
CA GLU A 82 14.21 6.54 -9.05
C GLU A 82 12.71 6.27 -9.16
N SER A 83 11.90 7.31 -8.95
CA SER A 83 10.44 7.24 -9.08
C SER A 83 9.95 8.46 -9.85
N GLU A 84 8.86 8.28 -10.60
CA GLU A 84 8.19 9.33 -11.34
C GLU A 84 6.94 9.78 -10.56
N CYS A 85 6.78 11.09 -10.38
CA CYS A 85 5.57 11.60 -9.76
C CYS A 85 4.38 11.44 -10.73
N PRO A 86 3.28 10.74 -10.34
CA PRO A 86 2.13 10.52 -11.24
C PRO A 86 1.34 11.81 -11.55
N TYR A 87 1.61 12.91 -10.83
CA TYR A 87 0.92 14.19 -11.02
C TYR A 87 1.68 15.16 -11.92
N CYS A 88 3.01 15.17 -11.85
CA CYS A 88 3.84 16.13 -12.61
C CYS A 88 4.83 15.47 -13.57
N HIS A 89 4.90 14.13 -13.58
CA HIS A 89 5.75 13.32 -14.47
C HIS A 89 7.26 13.62 -14.37
N ARG A 90 7.69 14.19 -13.24
CA ARG A 90 9.11 14.48 -12.98
C ARG A 90 9.73 13.38 -12.14
N LEU A 91 10.96 13.04 -12.49
CA LEU A 91 11.76 12.04 -11.79
C LEU A 91 12.35 12.59 -10.49
N PHE A 92 12.35 11.77 -9.46
CA PHE A 92 12.95 12.07 -8.16
C PHE A 92 13.46 10.78 -7.51
N CYS A 93 14.33 10.94 -6.51
CA CYS A 93 14.81 9.81 -5.74
C CYS A 93 13.79 9.43 -4.66
N ALA A 94 13.22 8.21 -4.68
CA ALA A 94 12.21 7.83 -3.68
C ALA A 94 12.81 7.68 -2.27
N HIS A 95 14.09 7.35 -2.17
CA HIS A 95 14.81 7.26 -0.89
C HIS A 95 15.21 8.65 -0.34
N CYS A 96 15.90 9.46 -1.15
CA CYS A 96 16.40 10.77 -0.71
C CYS A 96 15.36 11.90 -0.78
N ARG A 97 14.25 11.69 -1.51
CA ARG A 97 13.17 12.66 -1.74
C ARG A 97 13.66 13.96 -2.36
N VAL A 98 14.57 13.86 -3.33
CA VAL A 98 15.15 14.99 -4.07
C VAL A 98 14.96 14.81 -5.57
N SER A 99 14.86 15.92 -6.31
CA SER A 99 14.77 15.90 -7.77
C SER A 99 15.99 15.21 -8.38
N LEU A 100 15.77 14.35 -9.39
CA LEU A 100 16.86 13.80 -10.19
C LEU A 100 16.99 14.65 -11.46
N ALA A 101 18.10 15.35 -11.59
CA ALA A 101 18.45 15.95 -12.88
C ALA A 101 18.92 14.83 -13.83
N LEU A 102 18.77 15.03 -15.14
CA LEU A 102 19.29 14.12 -16.18
C LEU A 102 20.79 13.75 -16.00
N GLY A 103 21.56 14.55 -15.26
CA GLY A 103 22.98 14.31 -14.94
C GLY A 103 23.28 13.50 -13.67
N ASP A 104 22.29 13.19 -12.82
CA ASP A 104 22.51 12.50 -11.52
C ASP A 104 22.44 10.97 -11.60
N ARG A 105 22.11 10.40 -12.77
CA ARG A 105 22.03 8.95 -13.01
C ARG A 105 23.36 8.20 -12.78
N LEU A 106 24.49 8.92 -12.66
CA LEU A 106 25.84 8.34 -12.65
C LEU A 106 26.61 8.46 -11.31
N ARG A 107 26.08 9.13 -10.28
CA ARG A 107 26.92 9.52 -9.12
C ARG A 107 26.76 8.71 -7.83
N ARG A 108 26.01 7.59 -7.79
CA ARG A 108 25.92 6.71 -6.60
C ARG A 108 25.91 5.21 -6.89
N LEU A 109 26.62 4.79 -7.94
CA LEU A 109 27.03 3.39 -8.10
C LEU A 109 28.40 3.10 -7.45
N SER A 110 28.99 4.06 -6.71
CA SER A 110 30.34 3.96 -6.15
C SER A 110 30.41 4.03 -4.60
N GLU A 111 29.33 3.74 -3.87
CA GLU A 111 29.37 3.68 -2.39
C GLU A 111 28.62 2.45 -1.87
N VAL A 112 28.96 1.28 -2.40
CA VAL A 112 28.78 0.00 -1.70
C VAL A 112 30.08 -0.78 -1.90
N GLU A 113 31.12 -0.40 -1.17
CA GLU A 113 32.20 -1.32 -0.77
C GLU A 113 31.81 -1.97 0.56
#